data_AF-A0A496QJK9-F1
#
_entry.id   AF-A0A496QJK9-F1
#
_cell.length_a   1.000
_cell.length_b   1.000
_cell.length_c   1.000
_cell.angle_alpha   90.00
_cell.angle_beta   90.00
_cell.angle_gamma   90.00
#
_symmetry.space_group_name_H-M   'P 1'
#
loop_
_entity.id
_entity.type
_entity.pdbx_description
1 polymer ?
#
loop_
_entity_poly.entity_id
_entity_poly.type
_entity_poly.pdbx_seq_one_letter_code
_entity_poly.pdbx_strand_id
1 'polypeptide(L)' 'MANKESQTVEYKQNWHNEYLRVISAFANSSGDVLYIGLDDQ' A
#
# COMPACT_ATOMS: atom_id res chain seq x y z
N MET A 1 -6.18 -24.82 -4.83
CA MET A 1 -4.99 -24.24 -4.15
C MET A 1 -5.40 -22.85 -3.65
N ALA A 2 -5.13 -22.55 -2.38
CA ALA A 2 -5.69 -21.39 -1.69
C ALA A 2 -5.32 -20.07 -2.39
N ASN A 3 -6.32 -19.35 -2.91
CA ASN A 3 -6.21 -17.94 -3.25
C ASN A 3 -6.05 -17.18 -1.93
N LYS A 4 -4.81 -17.06 -1.48
CA LYS A 4 -4.47 -16.17 -0.37
C LYS A 4 -4.42 -14.77 -0.98
N GLU A 5 -5.55 -14.07 -0.97
CA GLU A 5 -5.58 -12.62 -1.17
C GLU A 5 -4.84 -11.98 0.01
N SER A 6 -3.51 -12.05 -0.01
CA SER A 6 -2.66 -11.32 0.92
C SER A 6 -2.48 -9.91 0.36
N GLN A 7 -3.57 -9.13 0.32
CA GLN A 7 -3.48 -7.71 0.00
C GLN A 7 -2.94 -7.00 1.25
N THR A 8 -1.72 -6.47 1.17
CA THR A 8 -1.13 -5.71 2.28
C THR A 8 -1.72 -4.31 2.23
N VAL A 9 -2.33 -3.89 3.34
CA VAL A 9 -2.88 -2.54 3.48
C VAL A 9 -1.91 -1.70 4.30
N GLU A 10 -1.40 -0.63 3.71
CA GLU A 10 -0.57 0.36 4.36
C GLU A 10 -1.35 1.66 4.58
N TYR A 11 -1.20 2.24 5.78
CA TYR A 11 -1.77 3.54 6.12
C TYR A 11 -0.64 4.55 6.34
N LYS A 12 -0.77 5.73 5.75
CA LYS A 12 0.13 6.87 5.95
C LYS A 12 -0.69 8.12 6.24
N GLN A 13 -0.31 8.87 7.25
CA GLN A 13 -1.00 10.10 7.61
C GLN A 13 -0.76 11.24 6.60
N ASN A 14 0.42 11.28 5.95
CA ASN A 14 0.80 12.32 4.99
C ASN A 14 1.43 11.70 3.74
N TRP A 15 1.42 12.43 2.62
CA TRP A 15 2.13 12.02 1.40
C TRP A 15 3.62 12.34 1.48
N HIS A 16 4.46 11.43 1.01
CA HIS A 16 5.88 11.68 0.74
C HIS A 16 6.28 11.08 -0.60
N ASN A 17 7.15 11.77 -1.35
CA ASN A 17 7.55 11.35 -2.70
C ASN A 17 8.27 9.99 -2.72
N GLU A 18 8.84 9.55 -1.60
CA GLU A 18 9.45 8.22 -1.44
C GLU A 18 8.44 7.08 -1.63
N TYR A 19 7.14 7.34 -1.39
CA TYR A 19 6.09 6.36 -1.55
C TYR A 19 5.81 6.01 -3.02
N LEU A 20 6.32 6.79 -3.98
CA LEU A 20 6.30 6.39 -5.38
C LEU A 20 7.06 5.07 -5.62
N ARG A 21 8.14 4.83 -4.86
CA ARG A 21 8.87 3.55 -4.91
C ARG A 21 8.01 2.40 -4.38
N VAL A 22 7.22 2.68 -3.33
CA VAL A 22 6.29 1.72 -2.72
C VAL A 22 5.15 1.38 -3.69
N ILE A 23 4.53 2.39 -4.31
CA ILE A 23 3.51 2.21 -5.34
C ILE A 23 4.07 1.43 -6.55
N SER A 24 5.31 1.71 -6.95
CA SER A 24 5.98 0.95 -8.01
C SER A 24 6.17 -0.52 -7.61
N ALA A 25 6.55 -0.80 -6.37
CA ALA A 25 6.66 -2.17 -5.86
C ALA A 25 5.30 -2.90 -5.82
N PHE A 26 4.22 -2.19 -5.49
CA PHE A 26 2.86 -2.72 -5.45
C PHE A 26 2.39 -3.16 -6.84
N ALA A 27 2.64 -2.33 -7.86
CA ALA A 27 2.31 -2.64 -9.25
C ALA A 27 3.10 -3.85 -9.80
N ASN A 28 4.30 -4.10 -9.27
CA ASN A 28 5.14 -5.24 -9.65
C ASN A 28 4.82 -6.53 -8.86
N SER A 29 4.00 -6.43 -7.82
CA SER A 29 3.61 -7.55 -6.94
C SER A 29 2.14 -7.94 -7.17
N SER A 30 1.57 -8.80 -6.33
CA SER A 30 0.17 -9.23 -6.41
C SER A 30 -0.86 -8.14 -6.05
N GLY A 31 -0.44 -6.87 -6.05
CA GLY A 31 -1.25 -5.72 -5.65
C GLY A 31 -1.27 -5.50 -4.14
N ASP A 32 -1.20 -4.24 -3.73
CA ASP A 32 -1.32 -3.77 -2.35
C ASP A 32 -2.09 -2.43 -2.34
N VAL A 33 -2.57 -2.00 -1.17
CA VAL A 33 -3.38 -0.79 -1.02
C VAL A 33 -2.69 0.21 -0.09
N LEU A 34 -2.48 1.44 -0.56
CA LEU A 34 -1.94 2.55 0.23
C LEU A 34 -3.03 3.59 0.50
N TYR A 35 -3.39 3.79 1.77
CA TYR A 35 -4.25 4.87 2.21
C TYR A 35 -3.41 6.05 2.69
N ILE A 36 -3.68 7.26 2.18
CA ILE A 36 -2.96 8.48 2.54
C ILE A 36 -3.95 9.49 3.12
N GLY A 37 -3.58 10.15 4.22
CA GLY A 37 -4.42 11.17 4.84
C GLY A 37 -5.47 10.62 5.81
N LEU A 38 -5.36 9.35 6.19
CA LEU A 38 -6.10 8.83 7.35
C LEU A 38 -5.31 9.16 8.62
N ASP A 39 -5.99 9.85 9.52
CA ASP A 39 -5.53 10.13 10.88
C ASP A 39 -5.93 8.92 11.75
N ASP A 40 -4.94 8.22 12.31
CA ASP A 40 -5.13 7.07 13.20
C ASP A 40 -5.37 7.61 14.63
N GLN A 41 -6.50 8.29 14.84
CA GLN A 41 -6.98 8.75 16.16
C GLN A 41 -8.23 8.00 16.60
#